data_AF-A0A2G9ZL92-F1
#
_entry.id   AF-A0A2G9ZL92-F1
#
_cell.length_a   1.000
_cell.length_b   1.000
_cell.length_c   1.000
_cell.angle_alpha   90.00
_cell.angle_beta   90.00
_cell.angle_gamma   90.00
#
_symmetry.space_group_name_H-M   'P 1'
#
loop_
_entity.id
_entity.type
_entity.pdbx_description
1 polymer ?
#
loop_
_entity_poly.entity_id
_entity_poly.type
_entity_poly.pdbx_seq_one_letter_code
_entity_poly.pdbx_strand_id
1 'polypeptide(L)'
;MFARVYKDQEGTIIMLTILILGGMLIVALAISSIAMAQTKMASEQHRSTKAYFAAEAGAERIVYEIRKQAFRPRYVCTELVDSHQRGYIGFDNNNPLTSEINKSTDSGLEGCDITSGDDNEEQVFNNNSSYTILYDYNPTTKETVLTVSGSYLLTNRILDISY
;
A
#
# COMPACT_ATOMS: atom_id res chain seq x y z
N MET A 1 -45.13 23.47 -53.78
CA MET A 1 -44.53 24.64 -53.11
C MET A 1 -43.22 24.22 -52.43
N PHE A 2 -42.23 23.74 -53.20
CA PHE A 2 -40.92 23.30 -52.67
C PHE A 2 -39.74 23.80 -53.51
N ALA A 3 -39.98 24.56 -54.58
CA ALA A 3 -38.97 24.92 -55.57
C ALA A 3 -38.26 26.27 -55.33
N ARG A 4 -38.53 26.97 -54.22
CA ARG A 4 -37.90 28.28 -53.92
C ARG A 4 -36.71 28.22 -52.95
N VAL A 5 -36.35 27.05 -52.43
CA VAL A 5 -35.21 26.90 -51.48
C VAL A 5 -33.84 26.86 -52.19
N TYR A 6 -33.81 26.74 -53.53
CA TYR A 6 -32.57 26.51 -54.27
C TYR A 6 -31.72 27.75 -54.58
N LYS A 7 -32.17 28.97 -54.25
CA LYS A 7 -31.44 30.21 -54.60
C LYS A 7 -30.60 30.83 -53.48
N ASP A 8 -30.77 30.38 -52.23
CA ASP A 8 -30.03 30.86 -51.04
C ASP A 8 -29.24 29.70 -50.37
N GLN A 9 -28.54 28.88 -51.17
CA GLN A 9 -27.85 27.69 -50.67
C GLN A 9 -26.49 27.96 -50.02
N GLU A 10 -25.91 29.14 -50.19
CA GLU A 10 -24.58 29.47 -49.64
C GLU A 10 -24.57 29.47 -48.10
N GLY A 11 -25.65 29.93 -47.45
CA GLY A 11 -25.75 29.93 -45.98
C GLY A 11 -25.92 28.54 -45.36
N THR A 12 -26.60 27.63 -46.06
CA THR A 12 -26.86 26.26 -45.57
C THR A 12 -25.59 25.42 -45.54
N ILE A 13 -24.68 25.63 -46.49
CA ILE A 13 -23.38 24.94 -46.53
C ILE A 13 -22.54 25.32 -45.30
N ILE A 14 -22.52 26.60 -44.93
CA ILE A 14 -21.79 27.08 -43.75
C ILE A 14 -22.36 26.44 -42.47
N MET A 15 -23.68 26.43 -42.30
CA MET A 15 -24.35 25.76 -41.16
C MET A 15 -23.99 24.27 -41.07
N LEU A 16 -23.97 23.55 -42.19
CA LEU A 16 -23.61 22.14 -42.23
C LEU A 16 -22.14 21.92 -41.80
N THR A 17 -21.22 22.75 -42.27
CA THR A 17 -19.79 22.63 -41.88
C THR A 17 -19.58 22.89 -40.40
N ILE A 18 -20.26 23.89 -39.82
CA ILE A 18 -20.18 24.18 -38.38
C ILE A 18 -20.77 23.02 -37.57
N LEU A 19 -21.87 22.41 -38.03
CA LEU A 19 -22.46 21.24 -37.38
C LEU A 19 -21.49 20.05 -37.37
N ILE A 20 -20.84 19.76 -38.49
CA ILE A 20 -19.87 18.67 -38.60
C ILE A 20 -18.64 18.94 -37.73
N LEU A 21 -18.10 20.16 -37.78
CA LEU A 21 -16.92 20.55 -37.00
C LEU A 21 -17.22 20.56 -35.50
N GLY A 22 -18.41 21.04 -35.11
CA GLY A 22 -18.89 20.96 -33.73
C GLY A 22 -19.04 19.52 -33.23
N GLY A 23 -19.60 18.63 -34.06
CA GLY A 23 -19.70 17.20 -33.75
C GLY A 23 -18.31 16.56 -33.55
N MET A 24 -17.37 16.82 -34.46
CA MET A 24 -15.99 16.32 -34.35
C MET A 24 -15.29 16.85 -33.08
N LEU A 25 -15.52 18.11 -32.72
CA LEU A 25 -14.94 18.71 -31.52
C LEU A 25 -15.44 18.01 -30.24
N ILE A 26 -16.75 17.72 -30.15
CA ILE A 26 -17.33 17.01 -29.00
C ILE A 26 -16.73 15.61 -28.86
N VAL A 27 -16.58 14.88 -29.97
CA VAL A 27 -15.98 13.54 -29.97
C VAL A 27 -14.52 13.61 -29.53
N ALA A 28 -13.74 14.56 -30.04
CA ALA A 28 -12.34 14.74 -29.66
C ALA A 28 -12.19 15.05 -28.16
N LEU A 29 -13.06 15.92 -27.61
CA LEU A 29 -13.09 16.23 -26.18
C LEU A 29 -13.43 15.01 -25.32
N ALA A 30 -14.39 14.19 -25.77
CA ALA A 30 -14.75 12.95 -25.08
C ALA A 30 -13.60 11.94 -25.06
N ILE A 31 -12.86 11.79 -26.15
CA ILE A 31 -11.70 10.89 -26.21
C ILE A 31 -10.59 11.41 -25.29
N SER A 32 -10.33 12.71 -25.29
CA SER A 32 -9.31 13.32 -24.43
C SER A 32 -9.57 13.10 -22.95
N SER A 33 -10.83 13.20 -22.50
CA SER A 33 -11.18 12.98 -21.09
C SER A 33 -10.98 11.51 -20.69
N ILE A 34 -11.34 10.57 -21.56
CA ILE A 34 -11.12 9.14 -21.35
C ILE A 34 -9.62 8.83 -21.28
N ALA A 35 -8.81 9.39 -22.18
CA ALA A 35 -7.37 9.17 -22.19
C ALA A 35 -6.71 9.66 -20.89
N MET A 36 -7.11 10.84 -20.38
CA MET A 36 -6.63 11.35 -19.09
C MET A 36 -7.05 10.47 -17.91
N ALA A 37 -8.27 9.91 -17.94
CA ALA A 37 -8.71 8.99 -16.90
C ALA A 37 -7.88 7.70 -16.89
N GLN A 38 -7.58 7.15 -18.07
CA GLN A 38 -6.79 5.93 -18.21
C GLN A 38 -5.35 6.10 -17.71
N THR A 39 -4.69 7.23 -18.02
CA THR A 39 -3.31 7.48 -17.56
C THR A 39 -3.24 7.59 -16.04
N LYS A 40 -4.24 8.22 -15.40
CA LYS A 40 -4.35 8.27 -13.94
C LYS A 40 -4.55 6.87 -13.35
N MET A 41 -5.46 6.07 -13.92
CA MET A 41 -5.70 4.69 -13.47
C MET A 41 -4.45 3.82 -13.60
N ALA A 42 -3.74 3.91 -14.72
CA ALA A 42 -2.50 3.15 -14.95
C ALA A 42 -1.41 3.51 -13.93
N SER A 43 -1.26 4.81 -13.59
CA SER A 43 -0.32 5.26 -12.57
C SER A 43 -0.66 4.68 -11.19
N GLU A 44 -1.93 4.72 -10.78
CA GLU A 44 -2.37 4.17 -9.50
C GLU A 44 -2.26 2.65 -9.43
N GLN A 45 -2.47 1.96 -10.56
CA GLN A 45 -2.24 0.52 -10.66
C GLN A 45 -0.77 0.17 -10.45
N HIS A 46 0.14 0.88 -11.14
CA HIS A 46 1.59 0.66 -10.99
C HIS A 46 2.07 0.89 -9.55
N ARG A 47 1.57 1.95 -8.90
CA ARG A 47 1.87 2.23 -7.48
C ARG A 47 1.35 1.12 -6.56
N SER A 48 0.13 0.65 -6.82
CA SER A 48 -0.47 -0.45 -6.06
C SER A 48 0.34 -1.73 -6.16
N THR A 49 0.80 -2.09 -7.37
CA THR A 49 1.60 -3.30 -7.57
C THR A 49 2.92 -3.25 -6.81
N LYS A 50 3.58 -2.09 -6.73
CA LYS A 50 4.78 -1.92 -5.92
C LYS A 50 4.52 -2.08 -4.43
N ALA A 51 3.45 -1.47 -3.91
CA ALA A 51 3.05 -1.64 -2.51
C ALA A 51 2.72 -3.11 -2.19
N TYR A 52 2.07 -3.83 -3.13
CA TYR A 52 1.83 -5.26 -2.99
C TYR A 52 3.14 -6.06 -2.91
N PHE A 53 4.10 -5.82 -3.80
CA PHE A 53 5.39 -6.52 -3.74
C PHE A 53 6.17 -6.22 -2.47
N ALA A 54 6.07 -5.00 -1.93
CA ALA A 54 6.68 -4.68 -0.64
C ALA A 54 6.02 -5.47 0.51
N ALA A 55 4.70 -5.56 0.51
CA ALA A 55 3.97 -6.35 1.50
C ALA A 55 4.29 -7.86 1.38
N GLU A 56 4.36 -8.41 0.16
CA GLU A 56 4.74 -9.80 -0.08
C GLU A 56 6.19 -10.08 0.34
N ALA A 57 7.12 -9.16 0.09
CA ALA A 57 8.50 -9.29 0.54
C ALA A 57 8.61 -9.35 2.08
N GLY A 58 7.82 -8.51 2.78
CA GLY A 58 7.70 -8.58 4.24
C GLY A 58 7.13 -9.92 4.72
N ALA A 59 6.07 -10.40 4.07
CA ALA A 59 5.46 -11.70 4.36
C ALA A 59 6.45 -12.86 4.17
N GLU A 60 7.16 -12.90 3.05
CA GLU A 60 8.19 -13.90 2.78
C GLU A 60 9.32 -13.85 3.82
N ARG A 61 9.72 -12.65 4.25
CA ARG A 61 10.74 -12.50 5.29
C ARG A 61 10.30 -13.14 6.59
N ILE A 62 9.05 -12.98 7.00
CA ILE A 62 8.53 -13.63 8.21
C ILE A 62 8.58 -15.15 8.08
N VAL A 63 8.08 -15.69 6.98
CA VAL A 63 8.07 -17.15 6.73
C VAL A 63 9.50 -17.70 6.71
N TYR A 64 10.45 -16.96 6.15
CA TYR A 64 11.86 -17.32 6.13
C TYR A 64 12.45 -17.44 7.55
N GLU A 65 12.17 -16.47 8.42
CA GLU A 65 12.69 -16.46 9.80
C GLU A 65 12.05 -17.55 10.67
N ILE A 66 10.76 -17.84 10.44
CA ILE A 66 10.05 -18.98 11.06
C ILE A 66 10.74 -20.29 10.66
N ARG A 67 11.02 -20.50 9.36
CA ARG A 67 11.68 -21.73 8.88
C ARG A 67 13.09 -21.90 9.43
N LYS A 68 13.81 -20.81 9.65
CA LYS A 68 15.15 -20.83 10.23
C LYS A 68 15.19 -21.13 11.72
N GLN A 69 14.04 -21.27 12.39
CA GLN A 69 13.93 -21.34 13.86
C GLN A 69 14.57 -20.14 14.58
N ALA A 70 14.89 -19.08 13.84
CA ALA A 70 15.41 -17.82 14.35
C ALA A 70 14.27 -16.95 14.90
N PHE A 71 13.04 -17.19 14.43
CA PHE A 71 11.85 -16.56 14.97
C PHE A 71 11.44 -17.23 16.28
N ARG A 72 11.96 -16.70 17.40
CA ARG A 72 11.29 -16.79 18.69
C ARG A 72 10.70 -15.41 18.94
N PRO A 73 9.37 -15.23 18.97
CA PRO A 73 8.77 -13.98 19.41
C PRO A 73 9.09 -13.83 20.90
N ARG A 74 10.29 -13.33 21.21
CA ARG A 74 10.80 -13.16 22.57
C ARG A 74 10.86 -11.66 22.82
N TYR A 75 9.85 -11.21 23.56
CA TYR A 75 9.65 -9.83 24.00
C TYR A 75 9.71 -8.82 22.86
N VAL A 76 8.68 -8.86 22.03
CA VAL A 76 8.19 -7.63 21.38
C VAL A 76 7.71 -6.72 22.51
N CYS A 77 7.90 -5.42 22.37
CA CYS A 77 7.37 -4.43 23.31
C CYS A 77 5.83 -4.51 23.34
N THR A 78 5.29 -5.36 24.20
CA THR A 78 3.86 -5.60 24.32
C THR A 78 3.28 -4.67 25.36
N GLU A 79 2.46 -3.72 24.92
CA GLU A 79 1.40 -3.20 25.78
C GLU A 79 0.33 -4.30 25.87
N LEU A 80 0.04 -4.76 27.09
CA LEU A 80 -1.08 -5.68 27.33
C LEU A 80 -2.39 -4.88 27.21
N VAL A 81 -2.90 -4.76 26.00
CA VAL A 81 -4.23 -4.20 25.75
C VAL A 81 -5.21 -5.36 25.63
N ASP A 82 -6.17 -5.44 26.54
CA ASP A 82 -7.31 -6.36 26.45
C ASP A 82 -6.95 -7.85 26.25
N SER A 83 -5.92 -8.33 26.95
CA SER A 83 -5.40 -9.71 26.85
C SER A 83 -4.70 -10.06 25.55
N HIS A 84 -4.44 -9.09 24.67
CA HIS A 84 -3.64 -9.27 23.44
C HIS A 84 -2.23 -8.72 23.62
N GLN A 85 -1.26 -9.37 22.97
CA GLN A 85 0.13 -8.92 22.89
C GLN A 85 0.39 -8.37 21.49
N ARG A 86 0.45 -7.05 21.35
CA ARG A 86 0.67 -6.36 20.08
C ARG A 86 2.05 -5.72 20.00
N GLY A 87 2.64 -5.66 18.82
CA GLY A 87 3.80 -4.82 18.55
C GLY A 87 4.36 -4.97 17.14
N TYR A 88 5.51 -4.35 16.88
CA TYR A 88 6.17 -4.33 15.58
C TYR A 88 7.37 -5.29 15.53
N ILE A 89 7.69 -5.80 14.34
CA ILE A 89 8.87 -6.65 14.12
C ILE A 89 9.83 -5.95 13.17
N GLY A 90 10.97 -5.49 13.71
CA GLY A 90 12.13 -5.04 12.93
C GLY A 90 13.06 -6.18 12.58
N PHE A 91 13.52 -6.18 11.34
CA PHE A 91 14.56 -7.08 10.84
C PHE A 91 15.80 -6.25 10.51
N ASP A 92 16.46 -5.68 11.51
CA ASP A 92 17.68 -4.92 11.25
C ASP A 92 18.87 -5.84 10.88
N ASN A 93 19.66 -5.39 9.91
CA ASN A 93 20.63 -6.18 9.13
C ASN A 93 21.93 -6.46 9.90
N ASN A 94 22.14 -5.72 10.99
CA ASN A 94 23.43 -5.64 11.69
C ASN A 94 23.47 -6.46 12.97
N ASN A 95 22.35 -7.07 13.34
CA ASN A 95 22.32 -8.08 14.37
C ASN A 95 21.54 -9.27 13.81
N PRO A 96 22.19 -10.39 13.44
CA PRO A 96 21.47 -11.65 13.43
C PRO A 96 20.68 -11.75 14.73
N LEU A 97 19.53 -12.42 14.73
CA LEU A 97 18.73 -12.77 15.90
C LEU A 97 19.50 -13.66 16.93
N THR A 98 20.83 -13.57 16.94
CA THR A 98 21.80 -14.09 17.89
C THR A 98 22.48 -12.99 18.71
N SER A 99 21.98 -11.76 18.72
CA SER A 99 22.34 -10.86 19.83
C SER A 99 21.73 -11.47 21.09
N GLU A 100 22.56 -12.21 21.82
CA GLU A 100 22.35 -12.55 23.21
C GLU A 100 21.88 -11.29 23.93
N ILE A 101 20.57 -11.21 24.20
CA ILE A 101 20.08 -10.34 25.27
C ILE A 101 20.49 -11.03 26.58
N ASN A 102 21.79 -10.96 26.88
CA ASN A 102 22.26 -10.81 28.25
C ASN A 102 21.92 -9.37 28.67
N LYS A 103 20.62 -9.09 28.81
CA LYS A 103 20.14 -7.92 29.52
C LYS A 103 19.01 -8.38 30.44
N SER A 104 19.44 -8.52 31.69
CA SER A 104 18.66 -8.30 32.89
C SER A 104 17.51 -9.26 33.12
N THR A 105 17.82 -10.33 33.83
CA THR A 105 16.92 -11.07 34.73
C THR A 105 16.50 -10.19 35.93
N ASP A 106 16.21 -8.91 35.70
CA ASP A 106 15.75 -8.01 36.76
C ASP A 106 14.44 -7.40 36.33
N SER A 107 13.45 -7.64 37.18
CA SER A 107 12.05 -7.27 37.11
C SER A 107 11.84 -5.76 36.97
N GLY A 108 11.91 -5.26 35.74
CA GLY A 108 11.55 -3.90 35.38
C GLY A 108 11.37 -3.78 33.88
N LEU A 109 10.13 -3.57 33.43
CA LEU A 109 9.79 -3.15 32.07
C LEU A 109 10.32 -1.72 31.81
N GLU A 110 11.63 -1.54 31.69
CA GLU A 110 12.23 -0.24 31.34
C GLU A 110 12.97 -0.26 29.99
N GLY A 111 12.64 -1.23 29.11
CA GLY A 111 13.31 -1.39 27.81
C GLY A 111 12.42 -1.17 26.59
N CYS A 112 11.15 -0.82 26.79
CA CYS A 112 10.17 -0.68 25.72
C CYS A 112 9.42 0.63 25.93
N ASP A 113 10.11 1.73 25.67
CA ASP A 113 9.46 3.02 25.59
C ASP A 113 8.68 3.10 24.27
N ILE A 114 7.45 2.57 24.26
CA ILE A 114 6.52 2.70 23.14
C ILE A 114 5.88 4.10 23.13
N THR A 115 6.26 4.98 24.07
CA THR A 115 5.67 6.32 24.19
C THR A 115 6.28 7.34 23.24
N SER A 116 7.36 7.01 22.53
CA SER A 116 7.72 7.65 21.27
C SER A 116 6.90 7.04 20.15
N GLY A 117 5.76 7.66 19.84
CA GLY A 117 4.88 7.32 18.71
C GLY A 117 5.49 7.51 17.31
N ASP A 118 6.79 7.27 17.15
CA ASP A 118 7.59 7.48 15.93
C ASP A 118 8.29 6.20 15.41
N ASP A 119 8.34 5.11 16.19
CA ASP A 119 9.14 3.93 15.82
C ASP A 119 8.30 2.83 15.14
N ASN A 120 7.51 3.20 14.13
CA ASN A 120 7.14 2.21 13.12
C ASN A 120 8.46 1.78 12.47
N GLU A 121 8.98 0.60 12.79
CA GLU A 121 10.17 0.04 12.13
C GLU A 121 9.83 -0.28 10.67
N GLU A 122 9.74 0.78 9.88
CA GLU A 122 9.47 0.79 8.46
C GLU A 122 10.75 0.40 7.74
N GLN A 123 10.74 -0.79 7.14
CA GLN A 123 11.86 -1.25 6.34
C GLN A 123 11.73 -0.61 4.95
N VAL A 124 12.56 0.40 4.69
CA VAL A 124 12.55 1.15 3.43
C VAL A 124 13.50 0.50 2.42
N PHE A 125 12.98 0.12 1.27
CA PHE A 125 13.75 -0.33 0.13
C PHE A 125 14.32 0.85 -0.68
N ASN A 126 15.40 0.61 -1.43
CA ASN A 126 16.06 1.60 -2.31
C ASN A 126 15.14 2.26 -3.36
N ASN A 127 13.95 1.69 -3.60
CA ASN A 127 12.99 2.17 -4.57
C ASN A 127 11.86 3.04 -3.95
N ASN A 128 11.99 3.51 -2.70
CA ASN A 128 10.97 4.24 -1.93
C ASN A 128 9.69 3.44 -1.66
N SER A 129 9.75 2.11 -1.75
CA SER A 129 8.72 1.26 -1.16
C SER A 129 9.18 0.84 0.23
N SER A 130 8.23 0.55 1.09
CA SER A 130 8.53 0.09 2.43
C SER A 130 7.51 -0.92 2.91
N TYR A 131 7.84 -1.63 3.97
CA TYR A 131 6.88 -2.47 4.66
C TYR A 131 7.03 -2.35 6.17
N THR A 132 5.92 -2.60 6.86
CA THR A 132 5.81 -2.67 8.31
C THR A 132 5.10 -3.97 8.66
N ILE A 133 5.56 -4.64 9.71
CA ILE A 133 4.97 -5.89 10.17
C ILE A 133 4.44 -5.66 11.58
N LEU A 134 3.13 -5.83 11.73
CA LEU A 134 2.45 -5.86 13.01
C LEU A 134 2.24 -7.31 13.43
N TYR A 135 2.48 -7.57 14.69
CA TYR A 135 2.27 -8.84 15.35
C TYR A 135 1.16 -8.66 16.38
N ASP A 136 0.16 -9.54 16.37
CA ASP A 136 -0.88 -9.66 17.38
C ASP A 136 -0.97 -11.11 17.84
N TYR A 137 -0.65 -11.36 19.11
CA TYR A 137 -0.75 -12.67 19.71
C TYR A 137 -1.83 -12.71 20.78
N ASN A 138 -2.72 -13.69 20.64
CA ASN A 138 -3.74 -13.97 21.62
C ASN A 138 -3.28 -15.13 22.53
N PRO A 139 -2.90 -14.87 23.79
CA PRO A 139 -2.46 -15.89 24.74
C PRO A 139 -3.56 -16.89 25.11
N THR A 140 -4.83 -16.52 24.94
CA THR A 140 -5.99 -17.37 25.28
C THR A 140 -6.23 -18.42 24.20
N THR A 141 -6.27 -17.99 22.94
CA THR A 141 -6.50 -18.90 21.79
C THR A 141 -5.20 -19.53 21.28
N LYS A 142 -4.05 -18.98 21.69
CA LYS A 142 -2.71 -19.26 21.13
C LYS A 142 -2.60 -18.96 19.63
N GLU A 143 -3.48 -18.10 19.11
CA GLU A 143 -3.47 -17.65 17.73
C GLU A 143 -2.47 -16.51 17.56
N THR A 144 -1.71 -16.54 16.46
CA THR A 144 -0.79 -15.48 16.09
C THR A 144 -1.22 -14.88 14.75
N VAL A 145 -1.56 -13.59 14.76
CA VAL A 145 -1.88 -12.83 13.56
C VAL A 145 -0.72 -11.90 13.25
N LEU A 146 -0.23 -11.99 12.01
CA LEU A 146 0.82 -11.16 11.46
C LEU A 146 0.21 -10.32 10.35
N THR A 147 0.15 -9.01 10.55
CA THR A 147 -0.33 -8.06 9.55
C THR A 147 0.86 -7.37 8.91
N VAL A 148 1.05 -7.60 7.61
CA VAL A 148 2.10 -6.95 6.82
C VAL A 148 1.49 -5.82 6.01
N SER A 149 1.95 -4.61 6.23
CA SER A 149 1.55 -3.43 5.46
C SER A 149 2.69 -3.00 4.56
N GLY A 150 2.47 -3.00 3.25
CA GLY A 150 3.39 -2.45 2.25
C GLY A 150 2.94 -1.06 1.82
N SER A 151 3.88 -0.11 1.74
CA SER A 151 3.63 1.26 1.32
C SER A 151 4.48 1.63 0.11
N TYR A 152 3.91 2.44 -0.79
CA TYR A 152 4.65 3.10 -1.86
C TYR A 152 4.02 4.47 -2.15
N LEU A 153 4.76 5.55 -1.86
CA LEU A 153 4.29 6.93 -1.94
C LEU A 153 3.04 7.18 -1.08
N LEU A 154 1.85 7.25 -1.70
CA LEU A 154 0.56 7.49 -1.03
C LEU A 154 -0.36 6.26 -1.09
N THR A 155 0.13 5.14 -1.60
CA THR A 155 -0.64 3.91 -1.77
C THR A 155 -0.19 2.88 -0.75
N ASN A 156 -1.13 2.42 0.09
CA ASN A 156 -0.89 1.41 1.11
C ASN A 156 -1.66 0.13 0.76
N ARG A 157 -1.02 -1.02 0.98
CA ARG A 157 -1.62 -2.36 0.80
C ARG A 157 -1.33 -3.21 2.03
N ILE A 158 -2.35 -3.86 2.56
CA ILE A 158 -2.26 -4.65 3.80
C ILE A 158 -2.54 -6.12 3.44
N LEU A 159 -1.72 -7.00 3.99
CA LEU A 159 -1.84 -8.46 3.91
C LEU A 159 -1.88 -9.02 5.33
N ASP A 160 -2.97 -9.71 5.65
CA ASP A 160 -3.11 -10.38 6.94
C ASP A 160 -2.78 -11.88 6.78
N ILE A 161 -1.91 -12.36 7.64
CA ILE A 161 -1.48 -13.76 7.71
C ILE A 161 -1.79 -14.26 9.11
N SER A 162 -2.74 -15.19 9.24
CA SER A 162 -3.01 -15.89 10.50
C SER A 162 -2.40 -17.29 10.45
N TYR A 163 -1.75 -17.70 11.55
CA TYR A 163 -1.14 -19.01 11.74
C TYR A 163 -1.53 -19.62 13.09
#